data_AF-A0A3D0TKI6-F1
#
_entry.id   AF-A0A3D0TKI6-F1
#
_cell.length_a   1.000
_cell.length_b   1.000
_cell.length_c   1.000
_cell.angle_alpha   90.00
_cell.angle_beta   90.00
_cell.angle_gamma   90.00
#
_symmetry.space_group_name_H-M   'P 1'
#
loop_
_entity.id
_entity.type
_entity.pdbx_description
1 polymer ?
#
loop_
_entity_poly.entity_id
_entity_poly.type
_entity_poly.pdbx_seq_one_letter_code
_entity_poly.pdbx_strand_id
1 'polypeptide(L)'
;MVFEYKLGELMEKSIVFENAPEQHIYAKIIYHVSNLGLLVLIMGFILYIFGVLTPLVPLEELPKYWSLSLTQFLEKTGAPTGWRWTAMLGYGDVIPFLGVTILASVTFVCFLALLFSFLQRGAKVLAFIAAMELFFILISASNLIQISH
;
A
#
# COMPACT_ATOMS: atom_id res chain seq x y z
N MET A 1 30.42 4.85 -39.49
CA MET A 1 30.26 3.50 -38.89
C MET A 1 30.82 3.43 -37.46
N VAL A 2 32.12 3.65 -37.21
CA VAL A 2 32.69 3.62 -35.84
C VAL A 2 32.14 4.73 -34.91
N PHE A 3 31.92 5.94 -35.44
CA PHE A 3 31.34 7.04 -34.67
C PHE A 3 29.90 6.77 -34.26
N GLU A 4 29.08 6.23 -35.15
CA GLU A 4 27.68 5.88 -34.85
C GLU A 4 27.56 4.70 -33.90
N TYR A 5 28.47 3.73 -33.98
CA TYR A 5 28.57 2.65 -33.00
C TYR A 5 28.88 3.20 -31.60
N LYS A 6 29.88 4.10 -31.50
CA LYS A 6 30.25 4.74 -30.24
C LYS A 6 29.16 5.69 -29.72
N LEU A 7 28.44 6.36 -30.62
CA LEU A 7 27.28 7.20 -30.27
C LEU A 7 26.11 6.33 -29.79
N GLY A 8 25.88 5.18 -30.41
CA GLY A 8 24.89 4.19 -30.00
C GLY A 8 25.21 3.59 -28.64
N GLU A 9 26.47 3.26 -28.36
CA GLU A 9 26.93 2.75 -27.06
C GLU A 9 26.84 3.82 -25.96
N LEU A 10 27.19 5.08 -26.27
CA LEU A 10 27.04 6.21 -25.35
C LEU A 10 25.58 6.58 -25.10
N MET A 11 24.71 6.44 -26.10
CA MET A 11 23.28 6.58 -25.93
C MET A 11 22.72 5.41 -25.12
N GLU A 12 23.04 4.16 -25.43
CA GLU A 12 22.61 3.00 -24.64
C GLU A 12 23.02 3.14 -23.16
N LYS A 13 24.24 3.59 -22.90
CA LYS A 13 24.72 3.87 -21.54
C LYS A 13 24.06 5.08 -20.87
N SER A 14 23.53 6.04 -21.62
CA SER A 14 22.78 7.18 -21.07
C SER A 14 21.28 6.93 -20.92
N ILE A 15 20.72 5.99 -21.71
CA ILE A 15 19.34 5.52 -21.63
C ILE A 15 19.20 4.45 -20.53
N VAL A 16 20.27 3.67 -20.27
CA VAL A 16 20.43 2.94 -19.02
C VAL A 16 20.59 3.99 -17.94
N PHE A 17 19.48 4.38 -17.31
CA PHE A 17 19.48 5.06 -16.03
C PHE A 17 20.32 4.21 -15.08
N GLU A 18 21.62 4.52 -14.97
CA GLU A 18 22.51 3.96 -13.98
C GLU A 18 21.79 4.09 -12.64
N ASN A 19 21.36 2.96 -12.10
CA ASN A 19 20.35 2.88 -11.03
C ASN A 19 20.69 3.89 -9.93
N ALA A 20 19.93 4.99 -9.89
CA ALA A 20 20.16 6.01 -8.88
C ALA A 20 20.02 5.30 -7.51
N PRO A 21 20.87 5.59 -6.52
CA PRO A 21 20.85 4.90 -5.23
C PRO A 21 19.44 4.89 -4.61
N GLU A 22 18.63 5.91 -4.91
CA GLU A 22 17.23 6.02 -4.50
C GLU A 22 16.29 4.99 -5.17
N GLN A 23 16.51 4.64 -6.44
CA GLN A 23 15.74 3.61 -7.15
C GLN A 23 15.98 2.22 -6.55
N HIS A 24 17.22 1.93 -6.16
CA HIS A 24 17.54 0.68 -5.48
C HIS A 24 16.86 0.57 -4.10
N ILE A 25 16.86 1.65 -3.32
CA ILE A 25 16.16 1.70 -2.03
C ILE A 25 14.66 1.48 -2.25
N TYR A 26 14.06 2.19 -3.19
CA TYR A 26 12.65 2.04 -3.54
C TYR A 26 12.31 0.60 -3.93
N ALA A 27 13.07 0.01 -4.86
CA ALA A 27 12.87 -1.36 -5.35
C ALA A 27 12.98 -2.40 -4.22
N LYS A 28 13.91 -2.21 -3.29
CA LYS A 28 14.08 -3.10 -2.14
C LYS A 28 12.88 -3.02 -1.19
N ILE A 29 12.40 -1.82 -0.90
CA ILE A 29 11.24 -1.61 -0.01
C ILE A 29 10.00 -2.23 -0.64
N ILE A 30 9.67 -1.87 -1.87
CA ILE A 30 8.47 -2.39 -2.54
C ILE A 30 8.51 -3.92 -2.63
N TYR A 31 9.66 -4.53 -2.92
CA TYR A 31 9.79 -5.98 -2.99
C TYR A 31 9.47 -6.65 -1.64
N HIS A 32 10.13 -6.21 -0.57
CA HIS A 32 9.96 -6.84 0.74
C HIS A 32 8.59 -6.57 1.36
N VAL A 33 8.12 -5.32 1.33
CA VAL A 33 6.84 -4.94 1.95
C VAL A 33 5.66 -5.49 1.17
N SER A 34 5.72 -5.49 -0.17
CA SER A 34 4.64 -6.09 -0.98
C SER A 34 4.56 -7.60 -0.80
N ASN A 35 5.70 -8.28 -0.77
CA ASN A 35 5.71 -9.73 -0.55
C ASN A 35 5.21 -10.10 0.86
N LEU A 36 5.58 -9.30 1.87
CA LEU A 36 5.05 -9.47 3.23
C LEU A 36 3.53 -9.26 3.28
N GLY A 37 3.03 -8.16 2.69
CA GLY A 37 1.60 -7.86 2.65
C GLY A 37 0.81 -8.94 1.91
N LEU A 38 1.33 -9.44 0.79
CA LEU A 38 0.75 -10.54 0.03
C LEU A 38 0.71 -11.84 0.85
N LEU A 39 1.80 -12.17 1.53
CA LEU A 39 1.86 -13.36 2.39
C LEU A 39 0.81 -13.27 3.51
N VAL A 40 0.72 -12.14 4.21
CA VAL A 40 -0.28 -11.91 5.26
C VAL A 40 -1.69 -12.02 4.69
N LEU A 41 -1.94 -11.46 3.51
CA LEU A 41 -3.24 -11.54 2.84
C LEU A 41 -3.63 -12.98 2.51
N ILE A 42 -2.72 -13.75 1.91
CA ILE A 42 -2.95 -15.17 1.57
C ILE A 42 -3.19 -15.99 2.84
N MET A 43 -2.34 -15.84 3.85
CA MET A 43 -2.47 -16.56 5.11
C MET A 43 -3.79 -16.20 5.82
N GLY A 44 -4.14 -14.92 5.88
CA GLY A 44 -5.42 -14.47 6.43
C GLY A 44 -6.61 -15.07 5.70
N PHE A 45 -6.54 -15.16 4.36
CA PHE A 45 -7.62 -15.71 3.56
C PHE A 45 -7.77 -17.22 3.76
N ILE A 46 -6.66 -17.95 3.90
CA ILE A 46 -6.66 -19.36 4.29
C ILE A 46 -7.34 -19.51 5.67
N LEU A 47 -6.93 -18.73 6.67
CA LEU A 47 -7.54 -18.78 8.01
C LEU A 47 -9.06 -18.55 7.97
N TYR A 48 -9.51 -17.64 7.10
CA TYR A 48 -10.93 -17.35 6.90
C TYR A 48 -11.68 -18.53 6.26
N ILE A 49 -11.17 -19.10 5.16
CA ILE A 49 -11.79 -20.26 4.49
C ILE A 49 -11.88 -21.49 5.40
N PHE A 50 -10.83 -21.76 6.16
CA PHE A 50 -10.80 -22.92 7.05
C PHE A 50 -11.56 -22.68 8.37
N GLY A 51 -12.15 -21.50 8.57
CA GLY A 51 -12.94 -21.18 9.76
C GLY A 51 -12.15 -21.25 11.07
N VAL A 52 -10.83 -21.01 11.02
CA VAL A 52 -9.95 -21.12 12.20
C VAL A 52 -10.32 -20.06 13.25
N LEU A 53 -10.82 -18.91 12.80
CA LEU A 53 -11.32 -17.83 13.64
C LEU A 53 -12.76 -17.52 13.28
N THR A 54 -13.55 -17.10 14.26
CA THR A 54 -14.93 -16.64 14.04
C THR A 54 -14.92 -15.41 13.13
N PRO A 55 -15.55 -15.46 11.94
CA PRO A 55 -15.61 -14.30 11.08
C PRO A 55 -16.73 -13.34 11.51
N LEU A 56 -16.57 -12.06 11.20
CA LEU A 56 -17.64 -11.07 11.36
C LEU A 56 -18.74 -11.31 10.32
N VAL A 57 -18.37 -11.62 9.08
CA VAL A 57 -19.29 -12.05 8.02
C VAL A 57 -19.00 -13.50 7.62
N PRO A 58 -19.92 -14.45 7.90
CA PRO A 58 -19.77 -15.85 7.48
C PRO A 58 -19.72 -16.01 5.95
N LEU A 59 -19.01 -17.04 5.49
CA LEU A 59 -18.80 -17.32 4.07
C LEU A 59 -20.12 -17.55 3.32
N GLU A 60 -21.09 -18.16 3.98
CA GLU A 60 -22.40 -18.50 3.44
C GLU A 60 -23.26 -17.25 3.24
N GLU A 61 -22.97 -16.18 3.98
CA GLU A 61 -23.74 -14.94 3.95
C GLU A 61 -23.10 -13.86 3.08
N LEU A 62 -21.81 -13.98 2.74
CA LEU A 62 -21.06 -13.07 1.87
C LEU A 62 -21.86 -12.60 0.63
N PRO A 63 -22.53 -13.49 -0.14
CA PRO A 63 -23.30 -13.07 -1.31
C PRO A 63 -24.44 -12.09 -0.99
N LYS A 64 -25.00 -12.13 0.23
CA LYS A 64 -26.05 -11.21 0.68
C LYS A 64 -25.52 -9.79 0.91
N TYR A 65 -24.23 -9.65 1.19
CA TYR A 65 -23.58 -8.38 1.52
C TYR A 65 -22.90 -7.72 0.32
N TRP A 66 -22.47 -8.47 -0.71
CA TRP A 66 -21.75 -7.93 -1.87
C TRP A 66 -22.51 -6.90 -2.70
N SER A 67 -23.84 -6.97 -2.72
CA SER A 67 -24.68 -6.02 -3.46
C SER A 67 -25.05 -4.78 -2.64
N LEU A 68 -24.72 -4.74 -1.34
CA LEU A 68 -25.09 -3.64 -0.46
C LEU A 68 -24.14 -2.44 -0.69
N SER A 69 -24.68 -1.23 -0.51
CA SER A 69 -23.83 -0.05 -0.39
C SER A 69 -23.00 -0.12 0.90
N LEU A 70 -21.90 0.63 0.96
CA LEU A 70 -21.07 0.69 2.16
C LEU A 70 -21.89 1.08 3.40
N THR A 71 -22.78 2.06 3.30
CA THR A 71 -23.65 2.50 4.41
C THR A 71 -24.53 1.35 4.91
N GLN A 72 -25.19 0.63 3.99
CA GLN A 72 -26.05 -0.51 4.34
C GLN A 72 -25.24 -1.67 4.92
N PHE A 73 -24.03 -1.91 4.41
CA PHE A 73 -23.12 -2.91 4.95
C PHE A 73 -22.74 -2.59 6.40
N LEU A 74 -22.34 -1.34 6.69
CA LEU A 74 -21.96 -0.89 8.03
C LEU A 74 -23.15 -0.96 9.00
N GLU A 75 -24.35 -0.56 8.57
CA GLU A 75 -25.58 -0.69 9.38
C GLU A 75 -25.91 -2.14 9.73
N LYS A 76 -25.78 -3.07 8.78
CA LYS A 76 -26.13 -4.48 9.00
C LYS A 76 -25.07 -5.26 9.78
N THR A 77 -23.80 -4.96 9.57
CA THR A 77 -22.69 -5.68 10.22
C THR A 77 -22.26 -5.04 11.55
N GLY A 78 -22.66 -3.79 11.79
CA GLY A 78 -22.16 -3.02 12.93
C GLY A 78 -20.66 -2.72 12.84
N ALA A 79 -20.04 -2.95 11.68
CA ALA A 79 -18.61 -2.76 11.51
C ALA A 79 -18.26 -1.27 11.72
N PRO A 80 -17.20 -0.97 12.48
CA PRO A 80 -16.73 0.38 12.70
C PRO A 80 -16.08 0.96 11.43
N THR A 81 -16.14 2.28 11.28
CA THR A 81 -15.47 3.03 10.21
C THR A 81 -14.08 3.52 10.63
N GLY A 82 -13.25 3.85 9.64
CA GLY A 82 -11.88 4.35 9.86
C GLY A 82 -11.00 3.35 10.62
N TRP A 83 -9.99 3.82 11.33
CA TRP A 83 -8.97 3.00 12.02
C TRP A 83 -9.47 2.05 13.10
N ARG A 84 -10.73 2.15 13.51
CA ARG A 84 -11.31 1.34 14.57
C ARG A 84 -11.48 -0.14 14.17
N TRP A 85 -11.31 -0.47 12.89
CA TRP A 85 -11.18 -1.85 12.42
C TRP A 85 -10.00 -2.61 13.05
N THR A 86 -8.95 -1.91 13.52
CA THR A 86 -7.79 -2.54 14.18
C THR A 86 -8.17 -3.29 15.46
N ALA A 87 -9.27 -2.91 16.12
CA ALA A 87 -9.82 -3.64 17.26
C ALA A 87 -10.49 -4.98 16.86
N MET A 88 -10.76 -5.17 15.56
CA MET A 88 -11.44 -6.34 15.00
C MET A 88 -10.47 -7.39 14.46
N LEU A 89 -9.16 -7.29 14.72
CA LEU A 89 -8.17 -8.27 14.26
C LEU A 89 -8.41 -9.70 14.80
N GLY A 90 -9.29 -9.87 15.80
CA GLY A 90 -9.74 -11.18 16.28
C GLY A 90 -10.71 -11.90 15.33
N TYR A 91 -11.26 -11.21 14.32
CA TYR A 91 -12.16 -11.82 13.34
C TYR A 91 -11.39 -12.30 12.11
N GLY A 92 -11.68 -13.54 11.67
CA GLY A 92 -10.93 -14.20 10.60
C GLY A 92 -10.97 -13.48 9.26
N ASP A 93 -12.08 -12.83 8.93
CA ASP A 93 -12.29 -12.04 7.71
C ASP A 93 -11.58 -10.67 7.71
N VAL A 94 -11.14 -10.20 8.88
CA VAL A 94 -10.39 -8.94 9.03
C VAL A 94 -8.88 -9.13 8.84
N ILE A 95 -8.35 -10.37 8.95
CA ILE A 95 -6.93 -10.66 8.74
C ILE A 95 -6.49 -10.44 7.27
N PRO A 96 -7.23 -10.89 6.24
CA PRO A 96 -6.95 -10.50 4.86
C PRO A 96 -6.89 -8.98 4.67
N PHE A 97 -7.78 -8.25 5.35
CA PHE A 97 -7.83 -6.78 5.31
C PHE A 97 -6.60 -6.12 5.93
N LEU A 98 -5.98 -6.73 6.95
CA LEU A 98 -4.66 -6.32 7.45
C LEU A 98 -3.60 -6.43 6.35
N GLY A 99 -3.60 -7.51 5.57
CA GLY A 99 -2.69 -7.67 4.42
C GLY A 99 -2.88 -6.57 3.37
N VAL A 100 -4.13 -6.21 3.05
CA VAL A 100 -4.45 -5.07 2.17
C VAL A 100 -3.91 -3.76 2.74
N THR A 101 -4.03 -3.53 4.04
CA THR A 101 -3.51 -2.33 4.70
C THR A 101 -1.98 -2.24 4.58
N ILE A 102 -1.27 -3.36 4.74
CA ILE A 102 0.19 -3.42 4.56
C ILE A 102 0.55 -3.06 3.12
N LEU A 103 -0.14 -3.64 2.13
CA LEU A 103 0.07 -3.35 0.71
C LEU A 103 -0.19 -1.87 0.38
N ALA A 104 -1.28 -1.30 0.89
CA ALA A 104 -1.58 0.12 0.72
C ALA A 104 -0.53 1.04 1.37
N SER A 105 0.07 0.61 2.48
CA SER A 105 1.11 1.37 3.18
C SER A 105 2.47 1.40 2.48
N VAL A 106 2.70 0.55 1.47
CA VAL A 106 3.98 0.47 0.73
C VAL A 106 4.35 1.84 0.17
N THR A 107 3.40 2.53 -0.46
CA THR A 107 3.61 3.86 -1.04
C THR A 107 4.08 4.87 0.01
N PHE A 108 3.47 4.85 1.20
CA PHE A 108 3.86 5.70 2.32
C PHE A 108 5.31 5.42 2.76
N VAL A 109 5.66 4.14 2.96
CA VAL A 109 7.02 3.74 3.38
C VAL A 109 8.08 4.14 2.34
N CYS A 110 7.77 3.95 1.06
CA CYS A 110 8.65 4.35 -0.04
C CYS A 110 8.91 5.85 -0.05
N PHE A 111 7.86 6.68 0.03
CA PHE A 111 8.03 8.14 0.06
C PHE A 111 8.74 8.62 1.33
N LEU A 112 8.53 7.97 2.47
CA LEU A 112 9.24 8.29 3.70
C LEU A 112 10.74 8.02 3.58
N ALA A 113 11.13 6.88 3.00
CA ALA A 113 12.52 6.54 2.74
C ALA A 113 13.17 7.48 1.70
N LEU A 114 12.44 7.83 0.64
CA LEU A 114 12.90 8.78 -0.37
C LEU A 114 13.08 10.18 0.22
N LEU A 115 12.13 10.65 1.03
CA LEU A 115 12.24 11.94 1.72
C LEU A 115 13.52 12.00 2.58
N PHE A 116 13.78 10.96 3.36
CA PHE A 116 14.99 10.90 4.18
C PHE A 116 16.27 10.94 3.32
N SER A 117 16.31 10.19 2.22
CA SER A 117 17.42 10.20 1.26
C SER A 117 17.63 11.60 0.64
N PHE A 118 16.55 12.27 0.22
CA PHE A 118 16.62 13.61 -0.38
C PHE A 118 17.08 14.69 0.61
N LEU A 119 16.70 14.58 1.88
CA LEU A 119 17.17 15.48 2.94
C LEU A 119 18.69 15.33 3.16
N GLN A 120 19.20 14.09 3.21
CA GLN A 120 20.64 13.83 3.34
C GLN A 120 21.44 14.35 2.15
N ARG A 121 20.87 14.22 0.93
CA ARG A 121 21.50 14.67 -0.31
C ARG A 121 21.38 16.18 -0.55
N GLY A 122 20.56 16.89 0.23
CA GLY A 122 20.30 18.33 0.07
C GLY A 122 19.41 18.69 -1.12
N ALA A 123 18.69 17.72 -1.69
CA ALA A 123 17.81 17.91 -2.84
C ALA A 123 16.46 18.52 -2.43
N LYS A 124 16.46 19.83 -2.12
CA LYS A 124 15.32 20.53 -1.50
C LYS A 124 13.99 20.43 -2.27
N VAL A 125 14.03 20.51 -3.61
CA VAL A 125 12.80 20.44 -4.44
C VAL A 125 12.17 19.05 -4.37
N LEU A 126 12.97 17.99 -4.51
CA LEU A 126 12.49 16.60 -4.43
C LEU A 126 12.01 16.25 -3.02
N ALA A 127 12.73 16.72 -2.00
CA ALA A 127 12.29 16.57 -0.61
C ALA A 127 10.94 17.28 -0.36
N PHE A 128 10.74 18.48 -0.91
CA PHE A 128 9.47 19.20 -0.79
C PHE A 128 8.31 18.43 -1.44
N ILE A 129 8.50 17.92 -2.67
CA ILE A 129 7.49 17.11 -3.37
C ILE A 129 7.17 15.84 -2.56
N ALA A 130 8.17 15.09 -2.11
CA ALA A 130 7.95 13.89 -1.30
C ALA A 130 7.24 14.19 0.03
N ALA A 131 7.53 15.33 0.66
CA ALA A 131 6.83 15.77 1.85
C ALA A 131 5.35 16.11 1.58
N MET A 132 5.04 16.74 0.44
CA MET A 132 3.65 16.99 0.02
C MET A 132 2.89 15.68 -0.24
N GLU A 133 3.50 14.71 -0.92
CA GLU A 133 2.90 13.38 -1.13
C GLU A 133 2.56 12.69 0.19
N LEU A 134 3.51 12.67 1.14
CA LEU A 134 3.28 12.12 2.49
C LEU A 134 2.15 12.84 3.22
N PHE A 135 2.07 14.16 3.08
CA PHE A 135 0.99 14.96 3.66
C PHE A 135 -0.39 14.56 3.09
N PHE A 136 -0.53 14.40 1.78
CA PHE A 136 -1.78 13.95 1.17
C PHE A 136 -2.16 12.53 1.58
N ILE A 137 -1.20 11.62 1.63
CA ILE A 137 -1.44 10.24 2.09
C ILE A 137 -1.94 10.24 3.53
N LEU A 138 -1.31 11.01 4.42
CA LEU A 138 -1.73 11.11 5.83
C LEU A 138 -3.12 11.72 5.99
N ILE A 139 -3.45 12.76 5.21
CA ILE A 139 -4.79 13.35 5.21
C ILE A 139 -5.82 12.33 4.74
N SER A 140 -5.55 11.62 3.65
CA SER A 140 -6.44 10.56 3.13
C SER A 140 -6.66 9.48 4.20
N ALA A 141 -5.58 9.05 4.86
CA ALA A 141 -5.63 8.01 5.88
C ALA A 141 -6.31 8.46 7.18
N SER A 142 -6.35 9.75 7.50
CA SER A 142 -6.92 10.28 8.74
C SER A 142 -8.45 10.16 8.83
N ASN A 143 -9.14 9.82 7.74
CA ASN A 143 -10.61 9.82 7.64
C ASN A 143 -11.24 11.21 7.90
N LEU A 144 -10.45 12.30 7.81
CA LEU A 144 -10.93 13.69 7.94
C LEU A 144 -11.69 14.17 6.70
N ILE A 145 -11.33 13.67 5.52
CA ILE A 145 -12.05 13.93 4.28
C ILE A 145 -13.10 12.83 4.10
N GLN A 146 -14.24 12.97 4.77
CA GLN A 146 -15.44 12.23 4.40
C GLN A 146 -16.14 13.05 3.31
N ILE A 147 -16.02 12.59 2.06
CA ILE A 147 -16.91 13.06 1.00
C ILE A 147 -18.28 12.51 1.37
N SER A 148 -19.09 13.32 2.04
CA SER A 148 -20.48 13.01 2.34
C SER A 148 -21.21 12.86 1.01
N HIS A 149 -21.59 11.63 0.67
CA HIS A 149 -22.47 11.30 -0.44
C HIS A 149 -23.89 11.08 0.08
#